data_AF-A0A7X7P4N4-F1
#
_entry.id   AF-A0A7X7P4N4-F1
#
_cell.length_a   1.000
_cell.length_b   1.000
_cell.length_c   1.000
_cell.angle_alpha   90.00
_cell.angle_beta   90.00
_cell.angle_gamma   90.00
#
_symmetry.space_group_name_H-M   'P 1'
#
loop_
_entity.id
_entity.type
_entity.pdbx_description
1 polymer ?
#
loop_
_entity_poly.entity_id
_entity_poly.type
_entity_poly.pdbx_seq_one_letter_code
_entity_poly.pdbx_strand_id
1 'polypeptide(L)'
;MSPGENQRAGWRRHAASLAFYLYAAGLAPPLARALRAGMADPEPLWLPGILVLAVLLAEPTGLFWKMRFLRRRNQDESFHPEGPMLGLFSAAGIGHVLVTMFLGMLVLDAWGAMGAGAEDSPAWAPVLLAGLVVKEFAGLMAAGGQGVSREPPGHWKEGVADLLLWAYGAVAYTAWFQVIVDMEEIGRAPLAHRLALLPVMGGVFLFFYLPMRLPFLLEECLRNPVRGRRMRIGMEMGIGVLLGLYPMLG
;
A
#
# COMPACT_ATOMS: atom_id res chain seq x y z
N MET A 1 13.27 -23.24 15.31
CA MET A 1 12.16 -22.47 15.91
C MET A 1 11.29 -23.40 16.72
N SER A 2 10.88 -23.00 17.92
CA SER A 2 9.95 -23.82 18.69
C SER A 2 8.54 -23.76 18.06
N PRO A 3 7.70 -24.79 18.24
CA PRO A 3 6.33 -24.81 17.71
C PRO A 3 5.49 -23.56 18.09
N GLY A 4 5.77 -22.96 19.26
CA GLY A 4 5.07 -21.77 19.75
C GLY A 4 5.44 -20.46 19.02
N GLU A 5 6.66 -20.37 18.46
CA GLU A 5 7.10 -19.19 17.70
C GLU A 5 6.45 -19.14 16.32
N ASN A 6 6.28 -20.31 15.69
CA ASN A 6 5.57 -20.45 14.41
C ASN A 6 4.07 -20.10 14.55
N GLN A 7 3.41 -20.51 15.64
CA GLN A 7 2.02 -20.15 15.90
C GLN A 7 1.84 -18.63 16.12
N ARG A 8 2.72 -17.99 16.92
CA ARG A 8 2.67 -16.54 17.16
C ARG A 8 2.90 -15.73 15.89
N ALA A 9 3.83 -16.16 15.03
CA ALA A 9 4.09 -15.51 13.75
C ALA A 9 2.90 -15.61 12.79
N GLY A 10 2.22 -16.77 12.74
CA GLY A 10 1.00 -16.94 11.96
C GLY A 10 -0.14 -16.04 12.43
N TRP A 11 -0.36 -15.97 13.75
CA TRP A 11 -1.44 -15.17 14.35
C TRP A 11 -1.28 -13.67 14.07
N ARG A 12 -0.05 -13.13 14.21
CA ARG A 12 0.25 -11.72 13.92
C ARG A 12 -0.06 -11.35 12.47
N ARG A 13 0.23 -12.26 11.53
CA ARG A 13 -0.06 -12.04 10.11
C ARG A 13 -1.56 -11.96 9.83
N HIS A 14 -2.32 -12.89 10.38
CA HIS A 14 -3.78 -12.87 10.23
C HIS A 14 -4.40 -11.64 10.89
N ALA A 15 -3.88 -11.22 12.05
CA ALA A 15 -4.31 -10.00 12.71
C ALA A 15 -4.04 -8.75 11.85
N ALA A 16 -2.88 -8.65 11.19
CA ALA A 16 -2.56 -7.52 10.33
C ALA A 16 -3.45 -7.44 9.07
N SER A 17 -3.72 -8.58 8.41
CA SER A 17 -4.69 -8.61 7.30
C SER A 17 -6.10 -8.28 7.75
N LEU A 18 -6.55 -8.85 8.87
CA LEU A 18 -7.87 -8.56 9.42
C LEU A 18 -8.02 -7.08 9.79
N ALA A 19 -7.02 -6.50 10.47
CA ALA A 19 -7.00 -5.08 10.80
C ALA A 19 -7.07 -4.20 9.56
N PHE A 20 -6.35 -4.57 8.49
CA PHE A 20 -6.44 -3.87 7.21
C PHE A 20 -7.84 -3.97 6.59
N TYR A 21 -8.49 -5.14 6.61
CA TYR A 21 -9.85 -5.28 6.07
C TYR A 21 -10.89 -4.51 6.87
N LEU A 22 -10.79 -4.52 8.20
CA LEU A 22 -11.66 -3.73 9.07
C LEU A 22 -11.47 -2.23 8.80
N TYR A 23 -10.22 -1.79 8.63
CA TYR A 23 -9.91 -0.42 8.23
C TYR A 23 -10.49 -0.08 6.85
N ALA A 24 -10.28 -0.94 5.86
CA ALA A 24 -10.74 -0.76 4.48
C ALA A 24 -12.26 -0.69 4.38
N ALA A 25 -12.98 -1.54 5.12
CA ALA A 25 -14.43 -1.59 5.11
C ALA A 25 -15.07 -0.43 5.89
N GLY A 26 -14.46 -0.02 7.01
CA GLY A 26 -15.08 0.93 7.94
C GLY A 26 -14.54 2.35 7.87
N LEU A 27 -13.22 2.51 7.90
CA LEU A 27 -12.57 3.81 8.18
C LEU A 27 -12.03 4.51 6.93
N ALA A 28 -11.49 3.77 5.96
CA ALA A 28 -10.93 4.37 4.74
C ALA A 28 -11.96 5.21 3.93
N PRO A 29 -13.19 4.74 3.68
CA PRO A 29 -14.18 5.52 2.93
C PRO A 29 -14.61 6.85 3.57
N PRO A 30 -15.01 6.92 4.87
CA PRO A 30 -15.33 8.20 5.49
C PRO A 30 -14.11 9.12 5.57
N LEU A 31 -12.91 8.57 5.78
CA LEU A 31 -11.69 9.37 5.80
C LEU A 31 -11.38 9.98 4.43
N ALA A 32 -11.53 9.20 3.36
CA ALA A 32 -11.33 9.67 2.00
C ALA A 32 -12.33 10.79 1.64
N ARG A 33 -13.59 10.65 2.05
CA ARG A 33 -14.63 11.68 1.86
C ARG A 33 -14.34 12.95 2.64
N ALA A 34 -13.94 12.82 3.90
CA ALA A 34 -13.56 13.96 4.73
C ALA A 34 -12.35 14.71 4.14
N LEU A 35 -11.35 13.97 3.64
CA LEU A 35 -10.18 14.55 3.00
C LEU A 35 -10.58 15.32 1.74
N ARG A 36 -11.38 14.71 0.86
CA ARG A 36 -11.86 15.37 -0.35
C ARG A 36 -12.71 16.59 -0.07
N ALA A 37 -13.61 16.52 0.91
CA ALA A 37 -14.43 17.65 1.33
C ALA A 37 -13.56 18.81 1.82
N GLY A 38 -12.55 18.53 2.65
CA GLY A 38 -11.65 19.58 3.13
C GLY A 38 -10.72 20.14 2.05
N MET A 39 -10.34 19.35 1.03
CA MET A 39 -9.56 19.84 -0.11
C MET A 39 -10.40 20.65 -1.11
N ALA A 40 -11.72 20.69 -0.96
CA ALA A 40 -12.57 21.59 -1.75
C ALA A 40 -12.51 23.03 -1.21
N ASP A 41 -12.07 23.22 0.03
CA ASP A 41 -11.83 24.55 0.61
C ASP A 41 -10.45 25.08 0.16
N PRO A 42 -10.32 26.40 -0.05
CA PRO A 42 -9.05 27.01 -0.47
C PRO A 42 -7.98 27.03 0.64
N GLU A 43 -8.33 26.66 1.87
CA GLU A 43 -7.39 26.66 2.99
C GLU A 43 -6.54 25.38 3.04
N PRO A 44 -5.21 25.51 3.23
CA PRO A 44 -4.33 24.34 3.35
C PRO A 44 -4.67 23.42 4.54
N LEU A 45 -4.86 22.14 4.24
CA LEU A 45 -4.93 21.04 5.20
C LEU A 45 -3.54 20.52 5.56
N TRP A 46 -2.87 21.22 6.47
CA TRP A 46 -1.50 20.89 6.87
C TRP A 46 -1.33 19.47 7.42
N LEU A 47 -2.21 19.07 8.34
CA LEU A 47 -2.07 17.81 9.08
C LEU A 47 -2.18 16.56 8.17
N PRO A 48 -3.19 16.41 7.29
CA PRO A 48 -3.22 15.32 6.32
C PRO A 48 -1.95 15.26 5.44
N GLY A 49 -1.48 16.39 4.90
CA GLY A 49 -0.26 16.43 4.10
C GLY A 49 0.98 15.98 4.88
N ILE A 50 1.14 16.41 6.13
CA ILE A 50 2.25 15.99 7.01
C ILE A 50 2.17 14.48 7.28
N LEU A 51 1.00 13.94 7.58
CA LEU A 51 0.81 12.52 7.86
C LEU A 51 1.13 11.64 6.65
N VAL A 52 0.62 12.02 5.47
CA VAL A 52 0.92 11.30 4.22
C VAL A 52 2.43 11.34 3.95
N LEU A 53 3.06 12.52 4.04
CA LEU A 53 4.49 12.65 3.81
C LEU A 53 5.34 11.86 4.82
N ALA A 54 4.98 11.88 6.11
CA ALA A 54 5.66 11.11 7.14
C ALA A 54 5.61 9.60 6.86
N VAL A 55 4.45 9.10 6.42
CA VAL A 55 4.28 7.70 6.03
C VAL A 55 5.11 7.37 4.78
N LEU A 56 5.10 8.25 3.77
CA LEU A 56 5.94 8.09 2.57
C LEU A 56 7.43 8.03 2.90
N LEU A 57 7.91 8.86 3.83
CA LEU A 57 9.32 8.91 4.22
C LEU A 57 9.73 7.74 5.13
N ALA A 58 8.80 7.20 5.93
CA ALA A 58 9.07 6.07 6.82
C ALA A 58 9.04 4.72 6.10
N GLU A 59 8.26 4.59 5.02
CA GLU A 59 8.09 3.36 4.25
C GLU A 59 9.41 2.67 3.83
N PRO A 60 10.43 3.36 3.29
CA PRO A 60 11.71 2.74 2.91
C PRO A 60 12.42 2.04 4.07
N THR A 61 12.29 2.59 5.28
CA THR A 61 12.88 1.99 6.49
C THR A 61 12.16 0.69 6.84
N GLY A 62 10.82 0.69 6.74
CA GLY A 62 10.00 -0.50 6.90
C GLY A 62 10.37 -1.58 5.88
N LEU A 63 10.47 -1.19 4.60
CA LEU A 63 10.82 -2.11 3.52
C LEU A 63 12.23 -2.70 3.72
N PHE A 64 13.21 -1.86 4.04
CA PHE A 64 14.59 -2.27 4.32
C PHE A 64 14.65 -3.31 5.44
N TRP A 65 14.03 -3.04 6.59
CA TRP A 65 14.02 -3.97 7.71
C TRP A 65 13.28 -5.26 7.35
N LYS A 66 12.10 -5.16 6.74
CA LYS A 66 11.29 -6.33 6.38
C LYS A 66 12.05 -7.27 5.46
N MET A 67 12.68 -6.74 4.41
CA MET A 67 13.46 -7.53 3.46
C MET A 67 14.64 -8.25 4.12
N ARG A 68 15.35 -7.60 5.06
CA ARG A 68 16.45 -8.24 5.80
C ARG A 68 15.97 -9.39 6.69
N PHE A 69 14.80 -9.27 7.32
CA PHE A 69 14.22 -10.35 8.12
C PHE A 69 13.72 -11.50 7.26
N LEU A 70 13.12 -11.22 6.10
CA LEU A 70 12.69 -12.25 5.15
C LEU A 70 13.88 -13.02 4.58
N ARG A 71 14.97 -12.33 4.19
CA ARG A 71 16.20 -13.00 3.73
C ARG A 71 16.84 -13.87 4.81
N ARG A 72 16.83 -13.43 6.07
CA ARG A 72 17.29 -14.26 7.19
C ARG A 72 16.46 -15.55 7.31
N ARG A 73 15.13 -15.44 7.27
CA ARG A 73 14.26 -16.63 7.25
C ARG A 73 14.57 -17.55 6.08
N ASN A 74 14.84 -16.99 4.90
CA ASN A 74 15.20 -17.81 3.72
C ASN A 74 16.50 -18.59 3.92
N GLN A 75 17.49 -18.00 4.59
CA GLN A 75 18.74 -18.69 4.95
C GLN A 75 18.53 -19.75 6.02
N ASP A 76 17.74 -19.44 7.05
CA ASP A 76 17.51 -20.34 8.18
C ASP A 76 16.62 -21.55 7.80
N GLU A 77 15.70 -21.39 6.85
CA GLU A 77 14.68 -22.39 6.50
C GLU A 77 14.87 -23.03 5.10
N SER A 78 15.99 -22.75 4.42
CA SER A 78 16.31 -23.27 3.07
C SER A 78 15.19 -23.05 2.05
N PHE A 79 14.64 -21.84 2.02
CA PHE A 79 13.52 -21.48 1.14
C PHE A 79 13.95 -21.27 -0.32
N HIS A 80 13.24 -21.91 -1.25
CA HIS A 80 13.40 -21.68 -2.69
C HIS A 80 12.19 -20.90 -3.25
N PRO A 81 12.39 -19.68 -3.80
CA PRO A 81 11.35 -18.95 -4.51
C PRO A 81 10.78 -19.77 -5.67
N GLU A 82 9.46 -20.03 -5.67
CA GLU A 82 8.77 -20.67 -6.81
C GLU A 82 7.70 -19.75 -7.41
N GLY A 83 7.79 -19.48 -8.72
CA GLY A 83 6.75 -18.83 -9.52
C GLY A 83 7.26 -17.65 -10.36
N PRO A 84 6.38 -16.96 -11.12
CA PRO A 84 6.69 -15.75 -11.89
C PRO A 84 6.88 -14.54 -10.95
N MET A 85 7.80 -14.70 -9.98
CA MET A 85 8.16 -13.72 -8.96
C MET A 85 8.56 -12.40 -9.62
N LEU A 86 9.32 -12.46 -10.72
CA LEU A 86 9.76 -11.27 -11.45
C LEU A 86 8.58 -10.42 -11.95
N GLY A 87 7.53 -11.03 -12.51
CA GLY A 87 6.36 -10.29 -13.02
C GLY A 87 5.56 -9.62 -11.92
N LEU A 88 5.29 -10.35 -10.83
CA LEU A 88 4.58 -9.80 -9.66
C LEU A 88 5.40 -8.69 -8.98
N PHE A 89 6.71 -8.88 -8.82
CA PHE A 89 7.60 -7.88 -8.23
C PHE A 89 7.77 -6.64 -9.12
N SER A 90 7.86 -6.82 -10.44
CA SER A 90 7.89 -5.69 -11.38
C SER A 90 6.58 -4.90 -11.35
N ALA A 91 5.42 -5.57 -11.39
CA ALA A 91 4.13 -4.91 -11.31
C ALA A 91 3.94 -4.20 -9.97
N ALA A 92 4.29 -4.85 -8.86
CA ALA A 92 4.25 -4.23 -7.54
C ALA A 92 5.23 -3.05 -7.44
N GLY A 93 6.44 -3.14 -7.99
CA GLY A 93 7.41 -2.05 -8.00
C GLY A 93 6.95 -0.84 -8.80
N ILE A 94 6.47 -1.05 -10.03
CA ILE A 94 5.91 0.03 -10.88
C ILE A 94 4.68 0.65 -10.22
N GLY A 95 3.76 -0.19 -9.74
CA GLY A 95 2.58 0.26 -9.01
C GLY A 95 2.95 1.08 -7.76
N HIS A 96 4.01 0.69 -7.05
CA HIS A 96 4.47 1.39 -5.86
C HIS A 96 4.93 2.82 -6.19
N VAL A 97 5.73 2.99 -7.25
CA VAL A 97 6.17 4.32 -7.72
C VAL A 97 4.96 5.19 -8.06
N LEU A 98 3.99 4.63 -8.80
CA LEU A 98 2.78 5.36 -9.18
C LEU A 98 1.96 5.78 -7.96
N VAL A 99 1.72 4.86 -7.01
CA VAL A 99 1.02 5.16 -5.75
C VAL A 99 1.75 6.27 -4.98
N THR A 100 3.08 6.20 -4.86
CA THR A 100 3.86 7.26 -4.20
C THR A 100 3.70 8.60 -4.89
N MET A 101 3.67 8.65 -6.22
CA MET A 101 3.41 9.90 -6.95
C MET A 101 1.99 10.43 -6.69
N PHE A 102 0.96 9.57 -6.70
CA PHE A 102 -0.40 9.98 -6.35
C PHE A 102 -0.50 10.52 -4.93
N LEU A 103 0.16 9.88 -3.97
CA LEU A 103 0.23 10.37 -2.59
C LEU A 103 1.04 11.67 -2.48
N GLY A 104 2.08 11.85 -3.30
CA GLY A 104 2.79 13.11 -3.42
C GLY A 104 1.91 14.24 -3.94
N MET A 105 1.13 13.98 -4.99
CA MET A 105 0.13 14.93 -5.49
C MET A 105 -0.92 15.25 -4.44
N LEU A 106 -1.36 14.27 -3.65
CA LEU A 106 -2.26 14.50 -2.52
C LEU A 106 -1.67 15.43 -1.45
N VAL A 107 -0.37 15.33 -1.17
CA VAL A 107 0.31 16.27 -0.25
C VAL A 107 0.30 17.68 -0.83
N LEU A 108 0.56 17.83 -2.13
CA LEU A 108 0.55 19.13 -2.80
C LEU A 108 -0.85 19.76 -2.81
N ASP A 109 -1.87 18.97 -3.13
CA ASP A 109 -3.28 19.38 -3.12
C ASP A 109 -3.72 19.80 -1.71
N ALA A 110 -3.42 18.97 -0.70
CA ALA A 110 -3.70 19.28 0.69
C ALA A 110 -3.02 20.57 1.17
N TRP A 111 -1.88 20.98 0.60
CA TRP A 111 -1.19 22.21 0.97
C TRP A 111 -1.50 23.40 0.05
N GLY A 112 -2.47 23.26 -0.86
CA GLY A 112 -2.86 24.31 -1.81
C GLY A 112 -1.80 24.65 -2.86
N ALA A 113 -0.81 23.76 -3.08
CA ALA A 113 0.26 23.94 -4.06
C ALA A 113 -0.13 23.46 -5.48
N MET A 114 -1.24 22.72 -5.57
CA MET A 114 -1.86 22.19 -6.77
C MET A 114 -3.37 22.05 -6.48
N GLY A 115 -4.22 21.90 -7.51
CA GLY A 115 -5.64 21.64 -7.32
C GLY A 115 -6.55 22.86 -7.53
N ALA A 116 -7.79 22.77 -7.05
CA ALA A 116 -8.80 23.80 -7.24
C ALA A 116 -8.47 25.06 -6.41
N GLY A 117 -8.03 26.13 -7.08
CA GLY A 117 -7.69 27.40 -6.44
C GLY A 117 -6.20 27.74 -6.36
N ALA A 118 -5.31 26.86 -6.86
CA ALA A 118 -3.90 27.20 -7.02
C ALA A 118 -3.71 28.17 -8.19
N GLU A 119 -3.41 29.44 -7.90
CA GLU A 119 -3.14 30.47 -8.93
C GLU A 119 -1.75 30.29 -9.56
N ASP A 120 -0.75 29.94 -8.75
CA ASP A 120 0.62 29.65 -9.18
C ASP A 120 1.17 28.41 -8.45
N SER A 121 1.86 27.54 -9.18
CA SER A 121 2.52 26.39 -8.55
C SER A 121 3.82 26.84 -7.87
N PRO A 122 3.99 26.62 -6.56
CA PRO A 122 5.17 27.10 -5.86
C PRO A 122 6.42 26.31 -6.29
N ALA A 123 7.56 26.99 -6.35
CA ALA A 123 8.81 26.43 -6.86
C ALA A 123 9.31 25.17 -6.11
N TRP A 124 8.85 24.92 -4.88
CA TRP A 124 9.19 23.73 -4.11
C TRP A 124 8.37 22.48 -4.51
N ALA A 125 7.22 22.64 -5.15
CA ALA A 125 6.34 21.51 -5.50
C ALA A 125 7.03 20.48 -6.44
N PRO A 126 7.73 20.90 -7.52
CA PRO A 126 8.52 19.98 -8.35
C PRO A 126 9.68 19.32 -7.57
N VAL A 127 10.27 20.04 -6.60
CA VAL A 127 11.36 19.50 -5.77
C VAL A 127 10.86 18.36 -4.89
N LEU A 128 9.66 18.49 -4.31
CA LEU A 128 9.02 17.41 -3.54
C LEU A 128 8.80 16.17 -4.40
N LEU A 129 8.24 16.32 -5.60
CA LEU A 129 8.00 15.19 -6.52
C LEU A 129 9.32 14.52 -6.94
N ALA A 130 10.34 15.31 -7.30
CA ALA A 130 11.67 14.79 -7.62
C ALA A 130 12.29 14.05 -6.42
N GLY A 131 12.14 14.59 -5.21
CA GLY A 131 12.56 13.94 -3.97
C GLY A 131 11.87 12.60 -3.73
N LEU A 132 10.56 12.51 -4.02
CA LEU A 132 9.82 11.25 -3.94
C LEU A 132 10.30 10.23 -4.96
N VAL A 133 10.66 10.64 -6.18
CA VAL A 133 11.28 9.75 -7.17
C VAL A 133 12.62 9.21 -6.65
N VAL A 134 13.49 10.08 -6.12
CA VAL A 134 14.76 9.66 -5.49
C VAL A 134 14.52 8.70 -4.32
N LYS A 135 13.49 8.96 -3.50
CA LYS A 135 13.06 8.09 -2.41
C LYS A 135 12.64 6.70 -2.90
N GLU A 136 11.92 6.61 -4.01
CA GLU A 136 11.55 5.31 -4.61
C GLU A 136 12.80 4.53 -5.07
N PHE A 137 13.78 5.20 -5.69
CA PHE A 137 15.06 4.57 -6.03
C PHE A 137 15.80 4.05 -4.78
N ALA A 138 15.82 4.85 -3.70
CA ALA A 138 16.40 4.41 -2.43
C ALA A 138 15.66 3.19 -1.84
N GLY A 139 14.33 3.16 -1.92
CA GLY A 139 13.50 2.03 -1.51
C GLY A 139 13.81 0.76 -2.30
N LEU A 140 13.90 0.86 -3.63
CA LEU A 140 14.27 -0.26 -4.51
C LEU A 140 15.66 -0.80 -4.18
N MET A 141 16.65 0.07 -3.96
CA MET A 141 18.01 -0.34 -3.59
C MET A 141 18.04 -1.03 -2.22
N ALA A 142 17.30 -0.50 -1.24
CA ALA A 142 17.15 -1.10 0.08
C ALA A 142 16.51 -2.50 0.00
N ALA A 143 15.51 -2.68 -0.87
CA ALA A 143 14.84 -3.94 -1.13
C ALA A 143 15.65 -4.91 -2.00
N GLY A 144 16.62 -4.43 -2.78
CA GLY A 144 17.45 -5.23 -3.69
C GLY A 144 18.78 -5.76 -3.12
N GLY A 145 19.25 -5.25 -1.99
CA GLY A 145 20.54 -5.67 -1.40
C GLY A 145 20.61 -7.15 -0.99
N GLN A 146 21.78 -7.61 -0.51
CA GLN A 146 21.94 -9.00 0.00
C GLN A 146 22.06 -9.08 1.54
N GLY A 147 21.97 -7.95 2.24
CA GLY A 147 22.09 -7.92 3.69
C GLY A 147 20.98 -8.69 4.40
N VAL A 148 21.33 -9.38 5.49
CA VAL A 148 20.42 -10.11 6.38
C VAL A 148 20.35 -9.49 7.77
N SER A 149 19.22 -9.66 8.46
CA SER A 149 19.07 -9.10 9.81
C SER A 149 20.02 -9.78 10.80
N ARG A 150 20.70 -9.01 11.65
CA ARG A 150 21.48 -9.57 12.78
C ARG A 150 20.57 -10.10 13.89
N GLU A 151 19.33 -9.59 13.96
CA GLU A 151 18.33 -9.98 14.94
C GLU A 151 17.51 -11.18 14.46
N PRO A 152 17.09 -12.08 15.37
CA PRO A 152 16.27 -13.23 15.01
C PRO A 152 14.89 -12.81 14.48
N PRO A 153 14.25 -13.63 13.63
CA PRO A 153 12.87 -13.41 13.22
C PRO A 153 11.93 -13.24 14.42
N GLY A 154 10.94 -12.35 14.33
CA GLY A 154 10.01 -12.03 15.42
C GLY A 154 10.47 -10.91 16.34
N HIS A 155 11.70 -10.40 16.17
CA HIS A 155 12.21 -9.23 16.89
C HIS A 155 11.32 -7.98 16.67
N TRP A 156 11.30 -7.05 17.64
CA TRP A 156 10.41 -5.87 17.59
C TRP A 156 10.59 -5.02 16.33
N LYS A 157 11.82 -4.94 15.79
CA LYS A 157 12.13 -4.26 14.52
C LYS A 157 11.32 -4.80 13.34
N GLU A 158 11.02 -6.10 13.33
CA GLU A 158 10.14 -6.69 12.31
C GLU A 158 8.70 -6.20 12.49
N GLY A 159 8.22 -6.09 13.74
CA GLY A 159 6.90 -5.53 14.01
C GLY A 159 6.76 -4.07 13.65
N VAL A 160 7.80 -3.26 13.87
CA VAL A 160 7.83 -1.87 13.42
C VAL A 160 7.84 -1.80 11.89
N ALA A 161 8.62 -2.65 11.23
CA ALA A 161 8.61 -2.74 9.77
C ALA A 161 7.21 -3.06 9.21
N ASP A 162 6.53 -4.04 9.82
CA ASP A 162 5.16 -4.41 9.46
C ASP A 162 4.18 -3.24 9.65
N LEU A 163 4.29 -2.51 10.77
CA LEU A 163 3.44 -1.36 11.06
C LEU A 163 3.66 -0.21 10.05
N LEU A 164 4.91 0.11 9.72
CA LEU A 164 5.23 1.17 8.77
C LEU A 164 4.67 0.88 7.38
N LEU A 165 4.85 -0.36 6.91
CA LEU A 165 4.33 -0.76 5.61
C LEU A 165 2.81 -0.91 5.62
N TRP A 166 2.21 -1.31 6.74
CA TRP A 166 0.76 -1.31 6.92
C TRP A 166 0.18 0.10 6.87
N ALA A 167 0.83 1.08 7.53
CA ALA A 167 0.41 2.47 7.50
C ALA A 167 0.48 3.05 6.08
N TYR A 168 1.55 2.73 5.32
CA TYR A 168 1.64 3.06 3.90
C TYR A 168 0.48 2.46 3.10
N GLY A 169 0.23 1.16 3.26
CA GLY A 169 -0.88 0.49 2.60
C GLY A 169 -2.24 1.13 2.95
N ALA A 170 -2.46 1.52 4.21
CA ALA A 170 -3.69 2.17 4.68
C ALA A 170 -3.90 3.57 4.06
N VAL A 171 -2.85 4.39 4.03
CA VAL A 171 -2.90 5.73 3.40
C VAL A 171 -3.14 5.62 1.89
N ALA A 172 -2.41 4.74 1.21
CA ALA A 172 -2.60 4.47 -0.21
C ALA A 172 -4.01 3.96 -0.52
N TYR A 173 -4.53 3.07 0.31
CA TYR A 173 -5.89 2.55 0.16
C TYR A 173 -6.97 3.61 0.40
N THR A 174 -6.73 4.56 1.30
CA THR A 174 -7.65 5.70 1.49
C THR A 174 -7.66 6.58 0.25
N ALA A 175 -6.49 6.87 -0.32
CA ALA A 175 -6.39 7.67 -1.54
C ALA A 175 -7.13 7.04 -2.73
N TRP A 176 -7.24 5.71 -2.79
CA TRP A 176 -7.98 5.01 -3.84
C TRP A 176 -9.42 5.52 -4.03
N PHE A 177 -10.15 5.78 -2.93
CA PHE A 177 -11.59 6.01 -2.99
C PHE A 177 -12.02 7.39 -3.49
N GLN A 178 -11.18 8.41 -3.33
CA GLN A 178 -11.56 9.80 -3.61
C GLN A 178 -10.47 10.64 -4.27
N VAL A 179 -9.21 10.18 -4.25
CA VAL A 179 -8.05 10.92 -4.77
C VAL A 179 -7.60 10.34 -6.09
N ILE A 180 -7.43 9.02 -6.15
CA ILE A 180 -7.02 8.31 -7.38
C ILE A 180 -8.23 8.08 -8.27
N VAL A 181 -9.35 7.65 -7.66
CA VAL A 181 -10.62 7.48 -8.36
C VAL A 181 -11.72 8.13 -7.54
N ASP A 182 -12.58 8.88 -8.19
CA ASP A 182 -13.82 9.38 -7.61
C ASP A 182 -14.88 8.26 -7.56
N MET A 183 -14.84 7.43 -6.52
CA MET A 183 -15.77 6.30 -6.40
C MET A 183 -17.21 6.72 -6.15
N GLU A 184 -17.44 7.92 -5.59
CA GLU A 184 -18.79 8.43 -5.38
C GLU A 184 -19.45 8.83 -6.69
N GLU A 185 -18.72 9.52 -7.56
CA GLU A 185 -19.25 9.92 -8.85
C GLU A 185 -19.58 8.70 -9.73
N ILE A 186 -18.71 7.68 -9.69
CA ILE A 186 -18.99 6.40 -10.32
C ILE A 186 -20.22 5.73 -9.68
N GLY A 187 -20.36 5.78 -8.36
CA GLY A 187 -21.51 5.25 -7.62
C GLY A 187 -22.85 5.90 -8.01
N ARG A 188 -22.85 7.18 -8.39
CA ARG A 188 -24.06 7.92 -8.85
C ARG A 188 -24.49 7.55 -10.26
N ALA A 189 -23.63 6.91 -11.06
CA ALA A 189 -23.95 6.54 -12.43
C ALA A 189 -25.05 5.46 -12.50
N PRO A 190 -25.83 5.39 -13.60
CA PRO A 190 -26.83 4.33 -13.77
C PRO A 190 -26.20 2.93 -13.67
N LEU A 191 -26.92 1.97 -13.10
CA LEU A 191 -26.41 0.60 -12.84
C LEU A 191 -25.75 -0.04 -14.06
N ALA A 192 -26.32 0.13 -15.26
CA ALA A 192 -25.74 -0.41 -16.50
C ALA A 192 -24.32 0.13 -16.78
N HIS A 193 -24.08 1.41 -16.53
CA HIS A 193 -22.76 2.02 -16.70
C HIS A 193 -21.77 1.49 -15.64
N ARG A 194 -22.23 1.36 -14.39
CA ARG A 194 -21.41 0.81 -13.30
C ARG A 194 -20.97 -0.63 -13.57
N LEU A 195 -21.89 -1.47 -14.04
CA LEU A 195 -21.60 -2.85 -14.42
C LEU A 195 -20.66 -2.94 -15.63
N ALA A 196 -20.81 -2.06 -16.62
CA ALA A 196 -19.91 -2.00 -17.78
C ALA A 196 -18.48 -1.56 -17.38
N LEU A 197 -18.34 -0.66 -16.41
CA LEU A 197 -17.04 -0.19 -15.91
C LEU A 197 -16.37 -1.19 -14.96
N LEU A 198 -17.12 -2.08 -14.32
CA LEU A 198 -16.63 -2.98 -13.27
C LEU A 198 -15.38 -3.79 -13.66
N PRO A 199 -15.25 -4.38 -14.87
CA PRO A 199 -14.04 -5.12 -15.25
C PRO A 199 -12.80 -4.22 -15.36
N VAL A 200 -12.97 -3.02 -15.92
CA VAL A 200 -11.90 -2.03 -16.06
C VAL A 200 -11.46 -1.56 -14.68
N MET A 201 -12.42 -1.19 -13.83
CA MET A 201 -12.17 -0.76 -12.46
C MET A 201 -11.51 -1.85 -11.61
N GLY A 202 -11.91 -3.11 -11.79
CA GLY A 202 -11.26 -4.26 -11.15
C GLY A 202 -9.79 -4.41 -11.56
N GLY A 203 -9.49 -4.27 -12.85
CA GLY A 203 -8.11 -4.33 -13.35
C GLY A 203 -7.25 -3.18 -12.82
N VAL A 204 -7.76 -1.95 -12.90
CA VAL A 204 -7.07 -0.75 -12.38
C VAL A 204 -6.86 -0.87 -10.87
N PHE A 205 -7.89 -1.25 -10.12
CA PHE A 205 -7.79 -1.46 -8.68
C PHE A 205 -6.70 -2.48 -8.35
N LEU A 206 -6.72 -3.66 -8.98
CA LEU A 206 -5.73 -4.70 -8.70
C LEU A 206 -4.29 -4.22 -8.94
N PHE A 207 -4.08 -3.42 -9.99
CA PHE A 207 -2.80 -2.83 -10.29
C PHE A 207 -2.30 -1.89 -9.16
N PHE A 208 -3.18 -1.04 -8.62
CA PHE A 208 -2.88 -0.17 -7.48
C PHE A 208 -2.89 -0.91 -6.13
N TYR A 209 -3.63 -1.99 -5.98
CA TYR A 209 -3.80 -2.74 -4.74
C TYR A 209 -2.59 -3.62 -4.43
N LEU A 210 -1.97 -4.20 -5.46
CA LEU A 210 -0.74 -5.00 -5.34
C LEU A 210 0.35 -4.30 -4.50
N PRO A 211 0.78 -3.07 -4.81
CA PRO A 211 1.78 -2.37 -4.00
C PRO A 211 1.29 -2.05 -2.58
N MET A 212 0.00 -1.80 -2.37
CA MET A 212 -0.57 -1.55 -1.03
C MET A 212 -0.47 -2.77 -0.11
N ARG A 213 -0.42 -3.99 -0.70
CA ARG A 213 -0.28 -5.26 0.02
C ARG A 213 1.12 -5.85 -0.07
N LEU A 214 2.13 -5.04 -0.40
CA LEU A 214 3.51 -5.48 -0.55
C LEU A 214 4.03 -6.32 0.64
N PRO A 215 3.74 -6.01 1.93
CA PRO A 215 4.18 -6.84 3.05
C PRO A 215 3.60 -8.26 3.01
N PHE A 216 2.31 -8.38 2.70
CA PHE A 216 1.63 -9.67 2.57
C PHE A 216 2.21 -10.47 1.41
N LEU A 217 2.39 -9.81 0.26
CA LEU A 217 2.96 -10.44 -0.94
C LEU A 217 4.38 -10.89 -0.69
N LEU A 218 5.22 -10.05 -0.08
CA LEU A 218 6.59 -10.38 0.30
C LEU A 218 6.64 -11.61 1.20
N GLU A 219 5.80 -11.67 2.22
CA GLU A 219 5.73 -12.85 3.08
C GLU A 219 5.24 -14.10 2.36
N GLU A 220 4.26 -13.99 1.46
CA GLU A 220 3.68 -15.14 0.78
C GLU A 220 4.55 -15.67 -0.37
N CYS A 221 5.29 -14.78 -1.00
CA CYS A 221 6.24 -15.07 -2.05
C CYS A 221 7.58 -15.57 -1.50
N LEU A 222 7.97 -15.13 -0.30
CA LEU A 222 9.26 -15.48 0.31
C LEU A 222 9.17 -16.48 1.47
N ARG A 223 8.01 -17.08 1.75
CA ARG A 223 7.87 -18.23 2.68
C ARG A 223 7.57 -19.50 1.90
N ASN A 224 8.03 -20.65 2.42
CA ASN A 224 7.87 -22.00 1.86
C ASN A 224 6.46 -22.21 1.27
N PRO A 225 6.26 -22.96 0.17
CA PRO A 225 4.98 -23.10 -0.46
C PRO A 225 4.02 -23.83 0.50
N VAL A 226 3.34 -23.06 1.33
CA VAL A 226 2.22 -23.53 2.14
C VAL A 226 1.18 -23.99 1.13
N ARG A 227 0.73 -25.24 1.24
CA ARG A 227 -0.41 -25.75 0.46
C ARG A 227 -1.52 -24.71 0.50
N GLY A 228 -2.00 -24.28 -0.67
CA GLY A 228 -3.04 -23.24 -0.78
C GLY A 228 -2.55 -21.80 -0.98
N ARG A 229 -1.25 -21.54 -1.19
CA ARG A 229 -0.72 -20.19 -1.51
C ARG A 229 -1.52 -19.45 -2.60
N ARG A 230 -1.75 -20.09 -3.75
CA ARG A 230 -2.52 -19.50 -4.86
C ARG A 230 -3.94 -19.13 -4.43
N MET A 231 -4.57 -20.00 -3.63
CA MET A 231 -5.90 -19.74 -3.08
C MET A 231 -5.88 -18.57 -2.10
N ARG A 232 -4.87 -18.45 -1.23
CA ARG A 232 -4.74 -17.33 -0.29
C ARG A 232 -4.47 -15.99 -0.99
N ILE A 233 -3.59 -15.97 -1.99
CA ILE A 233 -3.38 -14.78 -2.83
C ILE A 233 -4.68 -14.43 -3.57
N GLY A 234 -5.37 -15.42 -4.13
CA GLY A 234 -6.65 -15.22 -4.80
C GLY A 234 -7.74 -14.67 -3.86
N MET A 235 -7.83 -15.19 -2.64
CA MET A 235 -8.75 -14.69 -1.61
C MET A 235 -8.39 -13.26 -1.18
N GLU A 236 -7.11 -12.98 -0.96
CA GLU A 236 -6.62 -11.64 -0.61
C GLU A 236 -6.96 -10.61 -1.71
N MET A 237 -6.75 -10.98 -2.98
CA MET A 237 -7.12 -10.16 -4.13
C MET A 237 -8.63 -10.00 -4.25
N GLY A 238 -9.39 -11.09 -4.09
CA GLY A 238 -10.86 -11.07 -4.16
C GLY A 238 -11.49 -10.19 -3.08
N ILE A 239 -11.06 -10.35 -1.82
CA ILE A 239 -11.49 -9.49 -0.71
C ILE A 239 -11.09 -8.04 -0.97
N GLY A 240 -9.86 -7.81 -1.44
CA GLY A 240 -9.38 -6.48 -1.82
C GLY A 240 -10.29 -5.82 -2.85
N VAL A 241 -10.60 -6.51 -3.96
CA VAL A 241 -11.47 -6.01 -5.03
C VAL A 241 -12.87 -5.71 -4.51
N LEU A 242 -13.45 -6.63 -3.72
CA LEU A 242 -14.76 -6.42 -3.11
C LEU A 242 -14.75 -5.16 -2.25
N LEU A 243 -13.76 -4.99 -1.37
CA LEU A 243 -13.65 -3.81 -0.50
C LEU A 243 -13.25 -2.53 -1.26
N GLY A 244 -12.53 -2.64 -2.38
CA GLY A 244 -12.08 -1.48 -3.15
C GLY A 244 -13.17 -0.93 -4.06
N LEU A 245 -14.11 -1.79 -4.47
CA LEU A 245 -15.17 -1.45 -5.42
C LEU A 245 -16.57 -1.45 -4.80
N TYR A 246 -16.75 -1.86 -3.54
CA TYR A 246 -18.09 -1.87 -2.93
C TYR A 246 -18.81 -0.50 -2.98
N PRO A 247 -18.16 0.68 -2.95
CA PRO A 247 -18.88 1.94 -3.07
C PRO A 247 -19.54 2.13 -4.44
N MET A 248 -19.08 1.42 -5.49
CA MET A 248 -19.74 1.40 -6.80
C MET A 248 -21.06 0.61 -6.78
N LEU A 249 -21.29 -0.22 -5.76
CA LEU A 249 -22.44 -1.14 -5.68
C LEU A 249 -23.57 -0.62 -4.77
N GLY A 250 -23.29 0.39 -3.94
CA GLY A 250 -24.28 1.12 -3.15
C GLY A 250 -25.03 2.16 -3.97
#